data_AF-U6SM56-F1
#
_entry.id   AF-U6SM56-F1
#
_cell.length_a   1.000
_cell.length_b   1.000
_cell.length_c   1.000
_cell.angle_alpha   90.00
_cell.angle_beta   90.00
_cell.angle_gamma   90.00
#
_symmetry.space_group_name_H-M   'P 1'
#
loop_
_entity.id
_entity.type
_entity.pdbx_description
1 polymer ?
#
loop_
_entity_poly.entity_id
_entity_poly.type
_entity_poly.pdbx_seq_one_letter_code
_entity_poly.pdbx_strand_id
1 'polypeptide(L)'
;MLPQEDHELILQYIYLPLTRKVIEQDLAKMERANFKFRDVYLDFFRGKADWIGKDLGEVKRKLKQRGIMIHGPTDVEYGDTKFCRYLIVHKGQEKEMRLLAVHMRNNVREILASYINN
;
A
#
# COMPACT_ATOMS: atom_id res chain seq x y z
N MET A 1 -18.90 -14.01 7.04
CA MET A 1 -17.46 -13.69 7.07
C MET A 1 -17.01 -13.34 5.66
N LEU A 2 -16.14 -12.33 5.49
CA LEU A 2 -15.51 -12.10 4.18
C LEU A 2 -14.59 -13.30 3.86
N PRO A 3 -14.61 -13.85 2.63
CA PRO A 3 -13.65 -14.85 2.19
C PRO A 3 -12.19 -14.40 2.43
N GLN A 4 -11.30 -15.35 2.71
CA GLN A 4 -9.88 -15.07 2.95
C GLN A 4 -9.24 -14.30 1.79
N GLU A 5 -9.54 -14.69 0.55
CA GLU A 5 -9.05 -14.00 -0.64
C GLU A 5 -9.51 -12.53 -0.72
N ASP A 6 -10.72 -12.21 -0.26
CA ASP A 6 -11.21 -10.82 -0.23
C ASP A 6 -10.43 -10.00 0.79
N HIS A 7 -10.10 -10.61 1.93
CA HIS A 7 -9.29 -9.97 2.96
C HIS A 7 -7.88 -9.64 2.46
N GLU A 8 -7.24 -10.60 1.79
CA GLU A 8 -5.91 -10.38 1.19
C GLU A 8 -5.94 -9.27 0.13
N LEU A 9 -6.96 -9.26 -0.72
CA LEU A 9 -7.12 -8.25 -1.75
C LEU A 9 -7.35 -6.84 -1.16
N ILE A 10 -8.10 -6.74 -0.06
CA ILE A 10 -8.28 -5.50 0.70
C ILE A 10 -6.94 -5.02 1.29
N LEU A 11 -6.17 -5.91 1.91
CA LEU A 11 -4.86 -5.56 2.45
C LEU A 11 -3.90 -5.10 1.35
N GLN A 12 -3.86 -5.77 0.20
CA GLN A 12 -3.06 -5.34 -0.95
C GLN A 12 -3.47 -3.95 -1.43
N TYR A 13 -4.78 -3.67 -1.52
CA TYR A 13 -5.28 -2.36 -1.92
C TYR A 13 -4.85 -1.25 -0.96
N ILE A 14 -4.73 -1.55 0.33
CA ILE A 14 -4.27 -0.62 1.35
C ILE A 14 -2.75 -0.44 1.29
N TYR A 15 -1.98 -1.52 1.21
CA TYR A 15 -0.52 -1.44 1.37
C TYR A 15 0.24 -1.06 0.10
N LEU A 16 -0.20 -1.48 -1.10
CA LEU A 16 0.47 -1.12 -2.35
C LEU A 16 0.55 0.40 -2.59
N PRO A 17 -0.50 1.22 -2.40
CA PRO A 17 -0.36 2.67 -2.59
C PRO A 17 0.55 3.31 -1.53
N LEU A 18 0.56 2.79 -0.30
CA LEU A 18 1.48 3.27 0.73
C LEU A 18 2.93 2.95 0.38
N THR A 19 3.18 1.73 -0.09
CA THR A 19 4.50 1.29 -0.55
C THR A 19 4.98 2.13 -1.73
N ARG A 20 4.09 2.36 -2.71
CA ARG A 20 4.37 3.24 -3.85
C ARG A 20 4.70 4.67 -3.40
N LYS A 21 3.96 5.22 -2.44
CA LYS A 21 4.25 6.56 -1.90
C LYS A 21 5.62 6.64 -1.24
N VAL A 22 6.03 5.59 -0.51
CA VAL A 22 7.37 5.54 0.12
C VAL A 22 8.47 5.58 -0.94
N ILE A 23 8.39 4.72 -1.96
CA ILE A 23 9.42 4.70 -3.02
C ILE A 23 9.47 6.02 -3.81
N GLU A 24 8.32 6.65 -4.09
CA GLU A 24 8.24 7.97 -4.74
C GLU A 24 8.87 9.08 -3.88
N GLN A 25 8.65 9.06 -2.57
CA GLN A 25 9.27 10.00 -1.64
C GLN A 25 10.78 9.81 -1.55
N ASP A 26 11.26 8.56 -1.58
CA ASP A 26 12.69 8.27 -1.53
C ASP A 26 13.38 8.61 -2.84
N LEU A 27 12.75 8.34 -4.00
CA LEU A 27 13.20 8.81 -5.31
C LEU A 27 13.42 10.34 -5.32
N ALA A 28 12.45 11.11 -4.81
CA ALA A 28 12.57 12.58 -4.74
C ALA A 28 13.75 13.05 -3.87
N LYS A 29 14.14 12.28 -2.85
CA LYS A 29 15.35 12.56 -2.04
C LYS A 29 16.62 12.17 -2.81
N MET A 30 16.61 11.01 -3.47
CA MET A 30 17.74 10.51 -4.26
C MET A 30 18.07 11.42 -5.45
N GLU A 31 17.06 12.05 -6.06
CA GLU A 31 17.25 13.05 -7.13
C GLU A 31 18.15 14.20 -6.67
N ARG A 32 18.10 14.57 -5.38
CA ARG A 32 18.92 15.64 -4.80
C ARG A 32 20.26 15.16 -4.22
N ALA A 33 20.49 13.84 -4.16
CA ALA A 33 21.67 13.26 -3.56
C ALA A 33 22.85 13.21 -4.55
N ASN A 34 24.07 13.33 -4.03
CA ASN A 34 25.29 13.35 -4.82
C ASN A 34 25.85 11.93 -5.04
N PHE A 35 25.21 11.15 -5.92
CA PHE A 35 25.66 9.82 -6.32
C PHE A 35 26.44 9.86 -7.64
N LYS A 36 27.51 9.06 -7.73
CA LYS A 36 28.36 8.96 -8.94
C LYS A 36 27.60 8.52 -10.20
N PHE A 37 26.62 7.63 -10.06
CA PHE A 37 25.78 7.12 -11.15
C PHE A 37 24.29 7.24 -10.78
N ARG A 38 23.87 8.43 -10.37
CA ARG A 38 22.53 8.68 -9.83
C ARG A 38 21.40 8.14 -10.72
N ASP A 39 21.48 8.39 -12.02
CA ASP A 39 20.40 8.07 -12.96
C ASP A 39 20.14 6.56 -13.03
N VAL A 40 21.19 5.72 -12.94
CA VAL A 40 21.05 4.25 -12.91
C VAL A 40 20.22 3.79 -11.72
N TYR A 41 20.46 4.36 -10.54
CA TYR A 41 19.68 4.01 -9.34
C TYR A 41 18.24 4.54 -9.44
N LEU A 42 18.06 5.78 -9.93
CA LEU A 42 16.73 6.36 -10.12
C LEU A 42 15.89 5.52 -11.08
N ASP A 43 16.45 5.10 -12.20
CA ASP A 43 15.74 4.29 -13.20
C ASP A 43 15.37 2.91 -12.64
N PHE A 44 16.24 2.29 -11.84
CA PHE A 44 15.91 1.06 -11.12
C PHE A 44 14.71 1.24 -10.19
N PHE A 45 14.72 2.25 -9.31
CA PHE A 45 13.63 2.48 -8.37
C PHE A 45 12.34 2.95 -9.05
N ARG A 46 12.42 3.73 -10.13
CA ARG A 46 11.27 4.09 -10.97
C ARG A 46 10.62 2.85 -11.57
N GLY A 47 11.43 1.94 -12.11
CA GLY A 47 10.96 0.64 -12.58
C GLY A 47 10.19 -0.12 -11.50
N LYS A 48 10.71 -0.18 -10.26
CA LYS A 48 9.98 -0.82 -9.15
C LYS A 48 8.67 -0.12 -8.78
N ALA A 49 8.64 1.22 -8.80
CA ALA A 49 7.43 1.99 -8.56
C ALA A 49 6.34 1.70 -9.63
N ASP A 50 6.75 1.55 -10.89
CA ASP A 50 5.84 1.19 -11.99
C ASP A 50 5.24 -0.21 -11.81
N TRP A 51 6.03 -1.18 -11.33
CA TRP A 51 5.54 -2.52 -11.05
C TRP A 51 4.51 -2.53 -9.93
N ILE A 52 4.78 -1.83 -8.82
CA ILE A 52 3.80 -1.63 -7.74
C ILE A 52 2.52 -0.97 -8.28
N GLY A 53 2.66 0.00 -9.19
CA GLY A 53 1.54 0.66 -9.85
C GLY A 53 0.68 -0.29 -10.69
N LYS A 54 1.30 -1.20 -11.44
CA LYS A 54 0.60 -2.24 -12.22
C LYS A 54 -0.17 -3.20 -11.31
N ASP A 55 0.47 -3.69 -10.25
CA ASP A 55 -0.17 -4.62 -9.30
C ASP A 55 -1.35 -3.97 -8.59
N LEU A 56 -1.20 -2.69 -8.20
CA LEU A 56 -2.32 -1.91 -7.65
C LEU A 56 -3.48 -1.77 -8.64
N GLY A 57 -3.16 -1.60 -9.93
CA GLY A 57 -4.16 -1.60 -11.00
C GLY A 57 -4.93 -2.92 -11.08
N GLU A 58 -4.23 -4.05 -10.98
CA GLU A 58 -4.86 -5.37 -10.96
C GLU A 58 -5.75 -5.57 -9.73
N VAL A 59 -5.26 -5.18 -8.56
CA VAL A 59 -6.01 -5.27 -7.30
C VAL A 59 -7.29 -4.46 -7.35
N LYS A 60 -7.22 -3.21 -7.86
CA LYS A 60 -8.39 -2.35 -8.08
C LYS A 60 -9.42 -3.00 -9.00
N ARG A 61 -8.96 -3.62 -10.09
CA ARG A 61 -9.82 -4.35 -11.03
C ARG A 61 -10.52 -5.53 -10.35
N LYS A 62 -9.79 -6.34 -9.59
CA LYS A 62 -10.33 -7.49 -8.86
C LYS A 62 -11.36 -7.05 -7.81
N LEU A 63 -11.09 -5.99 -7.04
CA LEU A 63 -12.04 -5.45 -6.06
C LEU A 63 -13.34 -4.99 -6.71
N LYS A 64 -13.23 -4.27 -7.83
CA LYS A 64 -14.39 -3.81 -8.60
C LYS A 64 -15.23 -4.99 -9.10
N GLN A 65 -14.59 -6.03 -9.64
CA GLN A 65 -15.28 -7.25 -10.10
C GLN A 65 -16.01 -7.98 -8.96
N ARG A 66 -15.46 -7.93 -7.75
CA ARG A 66 -16.06 -8.52 -6.54
C ARG A 66 -17.09 -7.60 -5.87
N GLY A 67 -17.27 -6.36 -6.34
CA GLY A 67 -18.20 -5.40 -5.76
C GLY A 67 -17.78 -4.91 -4.36
N ILE A 68 -16.47 -4.85 -4.10
CA ILE A 68 -15.90 -4.40 -2.83
C ILE A 68 -15.45 -2.95 -2.99
N MET A 69 -15.94 -2.07 -2.11
CA MET A 69 -15.51 -0.68 -2.01
C MET A 69 -14.81 -0.46 -0.67
N ILE A 70 -13.75 0.36 -0.68
CA ILE A 70 -12.93 0.64 0.51
C ILE A 70 -12.82 2.16 0.64
N HIS A 71 -13.26 2.69 1.78
CA HIS A 71 -13.19 4.12 2.12
C HIS A 71 -12.24 4.34 3.29
N GLY A 72 -11.61 5.52 3.34
CA GLY A 72 -10.56 5.89 4.31
C GLY A 72 -9.19 6.08 3.65
N PRO A 73 -8.09 6.12 4.43
CA PRO A 73 -8.05 5.93 5.88
C PRO A 73 -8.63 7.10 6.67
N THR A 74 -9.08 6.82 7.89
CA THR A 74 -9.25 7.82 8.95
C THR A 74 -8.30 7.45 10.09
N ASP A 75 -7.46 8.40 10.52
CA ASP A 75 -6.59 8.19 11.67
C ASP A 75 -7.43 8.16 12.96
N VAL A 76 -7.16 7.17 13.81
CA VAL A 76 -7.87 6.94 15.06
C VAL A 76 -6.85 6.69 16.17
N GLU A 77 -7.07 7.26 17.33
CA GLU A 77 -6.21 7.07 18.50
C GLU A 77 -7.00 6.43 19.65
N TYR A 78 -6.35 5.52 20.38
CA TYR A 78 -6.88 4.92 21.60
C TYR A 78 -5.76 4.88 22.65
N GLY A 79 -5.82 5.80 23.62
CA GLY A 79 -4.66 6.14 24.45
C GLY A 79 -3.48 6.57 23.57
N ASP A 80 -2.30 6.04 23.84
CA ASP A 80 -1.08 6.34 23.06
C ASP A 80 -0.95 5.51 21.76
N THR A 81 -1.94 4.67 21.44
CA THR A 81 -1.89 3.78 20.28
C THR A 81 -2.60 4.40 19.07
N LYS A 82 -1.88 4.49 17.93
CA LYS A 82 -2.42 4.99 16.66
C LYS A 82 -2.87 3.86 15.73
N PHE A 83 -4.04 4.06 15.12
CA PHE A 83 -4.65 3.16 14.15
C PHE A 83 -5.06 3.92 12.89
N CYS A 84 -5.11 3.22 11.76
CA CYS A 84 -5.81 3.66 10.56
C CYS A 84 -7.08 2.82 10.41
N ARG A 85 -8.23 3.49 10.36
CA ARG A 85 -9.55 2.87 10.13
C ARG A 85 -9.92 2.95 8.65
N TYR A 86 -10.45 1.85 8.14
CA TYR A 86 -11.03 1.72 6.82
C TYR A 86 -12.45 1.19 6.93
N LEU A 87 -13.35 1.72 6.09
CA LEU A 87 -14.70 1.20 5.92
C LEU A 87 -14.75 0.38 4.64
N ILE A 88 -15.12 -0.89 4.76
CA ILE A 88 -15.26 -1.83 3.66
C ILE A 88 -16.76 -2.02 3.41
N VAL A 89 -17.20 -1.77 2.18
CA VAL A 89 -18.58 -1.97 1.75
C VAL A 89 -18.60 -3.08 0.72
N HIS A 90 -19.36 -4.15 1.00
CA HIS A 90 -19.50 -5.30 0.11
C HIS A 90 -20.95 -5.79 0.13
N LYS A 91 -21.62 -5.77 -1.04
CA LYS A 91 -23.02 -6.23 -1.20
C LYS A 91 -24.00 -5.62 -0.19
N GLY A 92 -23.85 -4.33 0.10
CA GLY A 92 -24.68 -3.60 1.08
C GLY A 92 -24.33 -3.85 2.54
N GLN A 93 -23.35 -4.70 2.83
CA GLN A 93 -22.82 -4.89 4.17
C GLN A 93 -21.60 -3.99 4.38
N GLU A 94 -21.59 -3.30 5.52
CA GLU A 94 -20.48 -2.46 5.96
C GLU A 94 -19.65 -3.17 7.02
N LYS A 95 -18.33 -3.08 6.91
CA LYS A 95 -17.40 -3.61 7.89
C LYS A 95 -16.27 -2.64 8.13
N GLU A 96 -15.95 -2.41 9.40
CA GLU A 96 -14.75 -1.69 9.77
C GLU A 96 -13.52 -2.61 9.79
N MET A 97 -12.40 -2.08 9.30
CA MET A 97 -11.07 -2.63 9.49
C MET A 97 -10.21 -1.60 10.18
N ARG A 98 -9.52 -2.01 11.26
CA ARG A 98 -8.58 -1.17 11.99
C ARG A 98 -7.20 -1.79 11.89
N LEU A 99 -6.23 -1.00 11.44
CA LEU A 99 -4.85 -1.42 11.29
C LEU A 99 -3.97 -0.61 12.22
N LEU A 100 -3.13 -1.29 13.00
CA LEU A 100 -2.13 -0.64 13.86
C LEU A 100 -1.08 0.07 13.00
N ALA A 101 -0.87 1.37 13.22
CA ALA A 101 0.03 2.17 12.41
C ALA A 101 1.47 1.61 12.41
N VAL A 102 1.92 1.05 13.54
CA VAL A 102 3.23 0.40 13.67
C VAL A 102 3.35 -0.83 12.77
N HIS A 103 2.32 -1.68 12.72
CA HIS A 103 2.30 -2.87 11.85
C HIS A 103 2.18 -2.47 10.38
N MET A 104 1.42 -1.41 10.07
CA MET A 104 1.34 -0.92 8.70
C MET A 104 2.72 -0.50 8.16
N ARG A 105 3.52 0.18 8.99
CA ARG A 105 4.90 0.55 8.63
C ARG A 105 5.77 -0.68 8.36
N ASN A 106 5.67 -1.71 9.20
CA ASN A 106 6.42 -2.95 9.02
C ASN A 106 6.00 -3.67 7.73
N ASN A 107 4.70 -3.79 7.46
CA ASN A 107 4.19 -4.43 6.25
C ASN A 107 4.62 -3.67 4.98
N VAL A 108 4.60 -2.34 5.00
CA VAL A 108 5.11 -1.53 3.88
C VAL A 108 6.58 -1.79 3.64
N ARG A 109 7.39 -1.90 4.70
CA ARG A 109 8.81 -2.24 4.58
C ARG A 109 9.02 -3.63 3.96
N GLU A 110 8.27 -4.63 4.42
CA GLU A 110 8.37 -6.01 3.91
C GLU A 110 7.95 -6.10 2.43
N ILE A 111 6.85 -5.44 2.06
CA ILE A 111 6.41 -5.36 0.66
C ILE A 111 7.46 -4.64 -0.19
N LEU A 112 7.99 -3.50 0.27
CA LEU A 112 9.05 -2.80 -0.48
C LEU A 112 10.28 -3.70 -0.69
N ALA A 113 10.70 -4.43 0.34
CA ALA A 113 11.81 -5.36 0.25
C ALA A 113 11.55 -6.48 -0.78
N SER A 114 10.32 -6.99 -0.86
CA SER A 114 9.98 -8.02 -1.86
C SER A 114 10.05 -7.51 -3.30
N TYR A 115 9.70 -6.25 -3.56
CA TYR A 115 9.87 -5.65 -4.90
C TYR A 115 11.33 -5.39 -5.26
N ILE A 116 12.17 -5.08 -4.27
CA ILE A 116 13.60 -4.80 -4.49
C ILE A 116 14.40 -6.09 -4.72
N ASN A 117 14.07 -7.16 -3.98
CA ASN A 117 14.82 -8.41 -3.98
C ASN A 117 14.43 -9.39 -5.10
N ASN A 118 13.30 -9.16 -5.79
CA ASN A 118 12.87 -9.89 -6.99
C ASN A 118 13.23 -9.12 -8.26
#